data_AF-A0A5N9B9V0-F1
#
_entry.id   AF-A0A5N9B9V0-F1
#
_cell.length_a   1.000
_cell.length_b   1.000
_cell.length_c   1.000
_cell.angle_alpha   90.00
_cell.angle_beta   90.00
_cell.angle_gamma   90.00
#
_symmetry.space_group_name_H-M   'P 1'
#
loop_
_entity.id
_entity.type
_entity.pdbx_description
1 polymer ?
#
loop_
_entity_poly.entity_id
_entity_poly.type
_entity_poly.pdbx_seq_one_letter_code
_entity_poly.pdbx_strand_id
1 'polypeptide(L)'
;MNMHLVIFSVISAVLISCALGVVISRNIVHSALFLLFALISVAGIYLVLLTEFLAIVQLLIYGGAIVIVILFALMLTRNEEYPRIQNNKLWPIAGILSVLVLITLSVSYFQSDVIRNASTTISPAGVKSLGSSLFTTWAIPFELASLVLLVALIGAIVIARSDKGGN
;
A
#
# COMPACT_ATOMS: atom_id res chain seq x y z
N MET A 1 2.97 15.01 25.97
CA MET A 1 2.78 14.18 24.76
C MET A 1 3.22 12.77 25.11
N ASN A 2 2.34 11.77 24.97
CA ASN A 2 2.73 10.37 25.23
C ASN A 2 3.80 9.96 24.22
N MET A 3 4.84 9.24 24.65
CA MET A 3 5.95 8.82 23.77
C MET A 3 5.44 8.13 22.48
N HIS A 4 4.40 7.30 22.60
CA HIS A 4 3.74 6.64 21.47
C HIS A 4 3.16 7.62 20.44
N LEU A 5 2.57 8.74 20.88
CA LEU A 5 2.02 9.76 19.98
C LEU A 5 3.12 10.51 19.25
N VAL A 6 4.24 10.80 19.91
CA VAL A 6 5.41 11.42 19.24
C VAL A 6 5.91 10.52 18.13
N ILE A 7 6.14 9.24 18.44
CA ILE A 7 6.64 8.25 17.48
C ILE A 7 5.63 8.09 16.32
N PHE A 8 4.33 7.97 16.61
CA PHE A 8 3.29 7.90 15.61
C PHE A 8 3.27 9.12 14.68
N SER A 9 3.33 10.33 15.23
CA SER A 9 3.31 11.56 14.46
C SER A 9 4.55 11.70 13.57
N VAL A 10 5.73 11.33 14.06
CA VAL A 10 6.98 11.35 13.27
C VAL A 10 6.90 10.37 12.10
N ILE A 11 6.51 9.12 12.36
CA ILE A 11 6.40 8.11 11.29
C ILE A 11 5.32 8.51 10.27
N SER A 12 4.20 9.07 10.74
CA SER A 12 3.12 9.55 9.86
C SER A 12 3.59 10.71 8.96
N ALA A 13 4.37 11.65 9.51
CA ALA A 13 4.95 12.74 8.74
C ALA A 13 5.93 12.24 7.66
N VAL A 14 6.76 11.25 8.00
CA VAL A 14 7.66 10.58 7.05
C VAL A 14 6.85 9.88 5.95
N LEU A 15 5.81 9.12 6.32
CA LEU A 15 4.94 8.43 5.37
C LEU A 15 4.31 9.40 4.36
N ILE A 16 3.75 10.51 4.83
CA ILE A 16 3.11 11.52 3.97
C ILE A 16 4.16 12.17 3.05
N SER A 17 5.33 12.47 3.58
CA SER A 17 6.43 13.06 2.80
C SER A 17 6.92 12.11 1.71
N CYS A 18 7.06 10.82 2.03
CA CYS A 18 7.39 9.79 1.04
C CYS A 18 6.28 9.63 0.00
N ALA A 19 5.01 9.58 0.40
CA ALA A 19 3.87 9.49 -0.51
C ALA A 19 3.82 10.68 -1.49
N LEU A 20 4.07 11.90 -1.02
CA LEU A 20 4.23 13.08 -1.88
C LEU A 20 5.43 12.93 -2.81
N GLY A 21 6.56 12.42 -2.29
CA GLY A 21 7.77 12.12 -3.07
C GLY A 21 7.51 11.18 -4.24
N VAL A 22 6.66 10.15 -4.08
CA VAL A 22 6.27 9.23 -5.17
C VAL A 22 5.67 9.98 -6.35
N VAL A 23 4.76 10.91 -6.09
CA VAL A 23 3.97 11.61 -7.12
C VAL A 23 4.71 12.82 -7.70
N ILE A 24 5.52 13.50 -6.90
CA ILE A 24 6.27 14.69 -7.32
C ILE A 24 7.55 14.32 -8.07
N SER A 25 8.16 13.17 -7.74
CA SER A 25 9.41 12.74 -8.35
C SER A 25 9.26 12.54 -9.86
N ARG A 26 10.16 13.18 -10.62
CA ARG A 26 10.22 13.08 -12.08
C ARG A 26 10.90 11.80 -12.55
N ASN A 27 11.70 11.17 -11.70
CA ASN A 27 12.42 9.95 -12.02
C ASN A 27 11.66 8.76 -11.44
N ILE A 28 11.26 7.84 -12.32
CA ILE A 28 10.49 6.63 -11.99
C ILE A 28 11.18 5.77 -10.91
N VAL A 29 12.51 5.64 -10.96
CA VAL A 29 13.27 4.89 -9.95
C VAL A 29 13.20 5.58 -8.59
N HIS A 30 13.33 6.91 -8.56
CA HIS A 30 13.20 7.67 -7.31
C HIS A 30 11.78 7.59 -6.75
N SER A 31 10.75 7.65 -7.60
CA SER A 31 9.36 7.44 -7.20
C SER A 31 9.15 6.06 -6.56
N ALA A 32 9.74 5.01 -7.14
CA ALA A 32 9.66 3.66 -6.60
C ALA A 32 10.42 3.50 -5.26
N LEU A 33 11.55 4.18 -5.07
CA LEU A 33 12.24 4.22 -3.77
C LEU A 33 11.42 4.96 -2.70
N PHE A 34 10.79 6.08 -3.05
CA PHE A 34 9.87 6.77 -2.14
C PHE A 34 8.68 5.88 -1.76
N LEU A 35 8.19 5.06 -2.69
CA LEU A 35 7.13 4.09 -2.42
C LEU A 35 7.60 3.02 -1.43
N LEU A 36 8.82 2.51 -1.57
CA LEU A 36 9.42 1.59 -0.61
C LEU A 36 9.44 2.18 0.80
N PHE A 37 9.95 3.41 0.95
CA PHE A 37 9.99 4.10 2.25
C PHE A 37 8.60 4.39 2.82
N ALA A 38 7.62 4.72 1.98
CA ALA A 38 6.24 4.89 2.42
C ALA A 38 5.68 3.57 3.00
N LEU A 39 5.90 2.43 2.33
CA LEU A 39 5.42 1.13 2.79
C LEU A 39 6.13 0.63 4.04
N ILE A 40 7.42 0.92 4.20
CA ILE A 40 8.16 0.68 5.45
C ILE A 40 7.60 1.55 6.58
N SER A 41 7.25 2.81 6.30
CA SER A 41 6.63 3.69 7.28
C SER A 41 5.25 3.18 7.72
N VAL A 42 4.45 2.60 6.80
CA VAL A 42 3.19 1.91 7.15
C VAL A 42 3.46 0.74 8.11
N ALA A 43 4.50 -0.07 7.87
CA ALA A 43 4.86 -1.15 8.78
C ALA A 43 5.25 -0.60 10.17
N GLY A 44 5.94 0.54 10.22
CA GLY A 44 6.23 1.26 11.47
C GLY A 44 4.97 1.69 12.22
N ILE A 45 3.94 2.17 11.51
CA ILE A 45 2.64 2.50 12.11
C ILE A 45 1.98 1.25 12.71
N TYR A 46 2.01 0.11 12.02
CA TYR A 46 1.49 -1.15 12.56
C TYR A 46 2.20 -1.59 13.84
N LEU A 47 3.52 -1.41 13.94
CA LEU A 47 4.25 -1.67 15.18
C LEU A 47 3.78 -0.76 16.33
N VAL A 48 3.54 0.53 16.07
CA VAL A 48 3.02 1.46 17.08
C VAL A 48 1.59 1.09 17.52
N LEU A 49 0.80 0.52 16.61
CA LEU A 49 -0.55 0.03 16.89
C LEU A 49 -0.59 -1.38 17.50
N LEU A 50 0.55 -1.94 17.89
CA LEU A 50 0.68 -3.28 18.49
C LEU A 50 0.18 -4.42 17.58
N THR A 51 0.23 -4.24 16.26
CA THR A 51 -0.16 -5.25 15.26
C THR A 51 1.08 -5.88 14.59
N GLU A 52 1.85 -6.63 15.38
CA GLU A 52 3.15 -7.21 14.97
C GLU A 52 3.06 -8.08 13.69
N PHE A 53 2.03 -8.92 13.59
CA PHE A 53 1.86 -9.80 12.44
C PHE A 53 1.66 -9.00 11.16
N LEU A 54 0.84 -7.95 11.20
CA LEU A 54 0.55 -7.12 10.05
C LEU A 54 1.78 -6.31 9.64
N ALA A 55 2.58 -5.84 10.60
CA ALA A 55 3.85 -5.17 10.33
C ALA A 55 4.84 -6.08 9.57
N ILE A 56 4.99 -7.34 10.01
CA ILE A 56 5.87 -8.31 9.36
C ILE A 56 5.38 -8.65 7.95
N VAL A 57 4.08 -8.92 7.80
CA VAL A 57 3.46 -9.20 6.50
C VAL A 57 3.59 -8.01 5.55
N GLN A 58 3.44 -6.78 6.04
CA GLN A 58 3.62 -5.55 5.26
C GLN A 58 5.05 -5.47 4.70
N LEU A 59 6.04 -5.77 5.53
CA LEU A 59 7.44 -5.74 5.12
C LEU A 59 7.74 -6.87 4.13
N LEU A 60 7.26 -8.08 4.38
CA LEU A 60 7.52 -9.25 3.53
C LEU A 60 6.87 -9.11 2.14
N ILE A 61 5.57 -8.77 2.10
CA ILE A 61 4.80 -8.77 0.85
C ILE A 61 4.99 -7.45 0.10
N TYR A 62 4.69 -6.31 0.72
CA TYR A 62 4.71 -5.03 0.02
C TYR A 62 6.12 -4.49 -0.12
N GLY A 63 6.88 -4.42 0.98
CA GLY A 63 8.27 -3.95 0.94
C GLY A 63 9.21 -4.91 0.21
N GLY A 64 9.08 -6.20 0.48
CA GLY A 64 9.99 -7.25 0.01
C GLY A 64 9.65 -7.77 -1.37
N ALA A 65 8.45 -8.33 -1.58
CA ALA A 65 8.12 -8.95 -2.87
C ALA A 65 7.69 -7.92 -3.92
N ILE A 66 6.63 -7.17 -3.66
CA ILE A 66 5.93 -6.35 -4.67
C ILE A 66 6.82 -5.20 -5.15
N VAL A 67 7.36 -4.39 -4.22
CA VAL A 67 8.17 -3.22 -4.62
C VAL A 67 9.47 -3.64 -5.30
N ILE A 68 10.11 -4.72 -4.87
CA ILE A 68 11.33 -5.21 -5.53
C ILE A 68 11.03 -5.68 -6.95
N VAL A 69 9.94 -6.43 -7.17
CA VAL A 69 9.50 -6.83 -8.52
C VAL A 69 9.18 -5.60 -9.37
N ILE A 70 8.49 -4.59 -8.82
CA ILE A 70 8.24 -3.33 -9.52
C ILE A 70 9.56 -2.65 -9.90
N LEU A 71 10.52 -2.55 -8.97
CA LEU A 71 11.83 -1.95 -9.24
C LEU A 71 12.57 -2.68 -10.35
N PHE A 72 12.60 -4.02 -10.33
CA PHE A 72 13.21 -4.81 -11.40
C PHE A 72 12.50 -4.58 -12.74
N ALA A 73 11.17 -4.60 -12.77
CA ALA A 73 10.40 -4.35 -13.99
C ALA A 73 10.66 -2.95 -14.56
N LEU A 74 10.70 -1.93 -13.70
CA LEU A 74 10.99 -0.56 -14.09
C LEU A 74 12.44 -0.39 -14.59
N MET A 75 13.41 -1.07 -13.99
CA MET A 75 14.81 -1.04 -14.43
C MET A 75 15.04 -1.77 -15.75
N LEU A 76 14.33 -2.87 -15.99
CA LEU A 76 14.40 -3.62 -17.26
C LEU A 76 13.64 -2.94 -18.40
N THR A 77 12.68 -2.07 -18.07
CA THR A 77 11.96 -1.28 -19.06
C THR A 77 12.82 -0.09 -19.48
N ARG A 78 13.09 0.01 -20.78
CA ARG A 78 13.85 1.14 -21.34
C ARG A 78 13.05 2.43 -21.14
N ASN A 79 13.68 3.45 -20.56
CA ASN A 79 13.17 4.82 -20.58
C ASN A 79 13.25 5.35 -22.02
N GLU A 80 12.37 4.88 -22.92
CA GLU A 80 12.15 5.62 -24.16
C GLU A 80 11.44 6.91 -23.78
N GLU A 81 12.03 8.03 -24.20
CA GLU A 81 11.62 9.38 -23.85
C GLU A 81 10.12 9.58 -24.09
N TYR A 82 9.32 9.44 -23.03
CA TYR A 82 7.94 9.87 -23.06
C TYR A 82 7.94 11.35 -23.47
N PRO A 83 7.27 11.73 -24.57
CA PRO A 83 7.24 13.11 -24.99
C PRO A 83 6.73 13.96 -23.83
N ARG A 84 7.45 15.05 -23.54
CA ARG A 84 7.12 16.05 -22.50
C ARG A 84 5.77 16.69 -22.78
N ILE A 85 4.68 15.99 -22.53
CA ILE A 85 3.34 16.57 -22.54
C ILE A 85 2.95 16.83 -21.09
N GLN A 86 3.70 17.74 -20.47
CA GLN A 86 3.47 18.21 -19.10
C GLN A 86 2.50 19.40 -19.12
N ASN A 87 1.38 19.29 -19.84
CA ASN A 87 0.29 20.24 -19.70
C ASN A 87 -1.04 19.48 -19.65
N ASN A 88 -1.21 18.69 -18.59
CA ASN A 88 -2.50 18.13 -18.28
C ASN A 88 -3.42 19.27 -17.80
N LYS A 89 -4.25 19.77 -18.72
CA LYS A 89 -5.23 20.84 -18.45
C LYS A 89 -6.22 20.48 -17.34
N LEU A 90 -6.30 19.20 -16.95
CA LEU A 90 -7.14 18.66 -15.89
C LEU A 90 -6.47 18.62 -14.51
N TRP A 91 -5.19 18.96 -14.37
CA TRP A 91 -4.51 19.01 -13.07
C TRP A 91 -5.24 19.86 -12.00
N PRO A 92 -5.80 21.06 -12.29
CA PRO A 92 -6.56 21.80 -11.29
C PRO A 92 -7.84 21.09 -10.85
N ILE A 93 -8.50 20.34 -11.75
CA ILE A 93 -9.69 19.55 -11.42
C ILE A 93 -9.31 18.39 -10.50
N ALA A 94 -8.19 17.70 -10.77
CA ALA A 94 -7.67 16.65 -9.90
C ALA A 94 -7.31 17.18 -8.50
N GLY A 95 -6.73 18.39 -8.43
CA GLY A 95 -6.45 19.08 -7.17
C GLY A 95 -7.73 19.40 -6.38
N ILE A 96 -8.73 19.99 -7.03
CA ILE A 96 -10.03 20.30 -6.41
C ILE A 96 -10.70 19.02 -5.90
N LEU A 97 -10.68 17.94 -6.70
CA LEU A 97 -11.29 16.67 -6.32
C LEU A 97 -10.56 16.03 -5.12
N SER A 98 -9.23 16.06 -5.09
CA SER A 98 -8.45 15.56 -3.96
C SER A 98 -8.75 16.32 -2.67
N VAL A 99 -8.87 17.65 -2.74
CA VAL A 99 -9.25 18.49 -1.59
C VAL A 99 -10.68 18.20 -1.15
N LEU A 100 -11.61 18.05 -2.09
CA LEU A 100 -13.01 17.72 -1.77
C LEU A 100 -13.11 16.37 -1.06
N VAL A 101 -12.39 15.36 -1.52
CA VAL A 101 -12.31 14.03 -0.85
C VAL A 101 -11.69 14.15 0.54
N LEU A 102 -10.63 14.95 0.72
CA LEU A 102 -10.05 15.18 2.05
C LEU A 102 -11.02 15.86 3.00
N ILE A 103 -11.77 16.86 2.52
CA ILE A 103 -12.78 17.56 3.33
C ILE A 103 -13.89 16.59 3.72
N THR A 104 -14.43 15.80 2.79
CA THR A 104 -15.52 14.87 3.11
C THR A 104 -15.06 13.81 4.11
N LEU A 105 -13.87 13.21 3.93
CA LEU A 105 -13.31 12.29 4.92
C LEU A 105 -13.11 12.95 6.30
N SER A 106 -12.61 14.18 6.33
CA SER A 106 -12.38 14.90 7.59
C SER A 106 -13.69 15.18 8.31
N VAL A 107 -14.71 15.67 7.58
CA VAL A 107 -16.04 15.93 8.12
C VAL A 107 -16.68 14.64 8.64
N SER A 108 -16.61 13.55 7.88
CA SER A 108 -17.09 12.24 8.33
C SER A 108 -16.36 11.74 9.58
N TYR A 109 -15.05 11.98 9.67
CA TYR A 109 -14.27 11.62 10.86
C TYR A 109 -14.72 12.39 12.11
N PHE A 110 -14.91 13.71 12.00
CA PHE A 110 -15.29 14.56 13.14
C PHE A 110 -16.76 14.39 13.58
N GLN A 111 -17.66 14.05 12.65
CA GLN A 111 -19.09 13.86 12.96
C GLN A 111 -19.44 12.41 13.35
N SER A 112 -18.50 11.46 13.22
CA SER A 112 -18.80 10.06 13.48
C SER A 112 -18.90 9.77 14.98
N ASP A 113 -20.14 9.57 15.45
CA ASP A 113 -20.41 9.09 16.81
C ASP A 113 -19.83 7.69 17.07
N VAL A 114 -19.65 6.89 16.01
CA VAL A 114 -19.01 5.56 16.10
C VAL A 114 -17.53 5.69 16.51
N ILE A 115 -16.82 6.70 16.00
CA ILE A 115 -15.43 6.96 16.37
C ILE A 115 -15.36 7.52 17.80
N ARG A 116 -16.29 8.40 18.19
CA ARG A 116 -16.33 9.01 19.53
C ARG A 116 -16.68 8.02 20.64
N ASN A 117 -17.54 7.05 20.34
CA ASN A 117 -17.98 6.02 21.28
C ASN A 117 -17.19 4.71 21.14
N ALA A 118 -16.11 4.69 20.37
CA ALA A 118 -15.29 3.50 20.20
C ALA A 118 -14.66 3.10 21.54
N SER A 119 -15.17 2.03 22.16
CA SER A 119 -14.58 1.42 23.34
C SER A 119 -13.19 0.89 23.02
N THR A 120 -12.15 1.43 23.66
CA THR A 120 -10.74 1.02 23.50
C THR A 120 -10.44 -0.30 24.20
N THR A 121 -11.25 -1.34 23.97
CA THR A 121 -10.86 -2.70 24.34
C THR A 121 -9.97 -3.23 23.24
N ILE A 122 -8.69 -2.86 23.30
CA ILE A 122 -7.66 -3.38 22.42
C ILE A 122 -7.37 -4.81 22.90
N SER A 123 -8.12 -5.77 22.36
CA SER A 123 -7.74 -7.18 22.49
C SER A 123 -6.62 -7.43 21.48
N PRO A 124 -5.41 -7.86 21.91
CA PRO A 124 -4.36 -8.21 20.97
C PRO A 124 -4.87 -9.33 20.06
N ALA A 125 -5.14 -8.99 18.79
CA ALA A 125 -5.55 -9.97 17.80
C ALA A 125 -4.32 -10.82 17.44
N GLY A 126 -4.08 -11.86 18.25
CA GLY A 126 -2.95 -12.75 18.06
C GLY A 126 -3.07 -13.58 16.79
N VAL A 127 -1.92 -13.97 16.23
CA VAL A 127 -1.81 -14.79 15.00
C VAL A 127 -2.70 -16.04 15.05
N LYS A 128 -2.82 -16.67 16.23
CA LYS A 128 -3.68 -17.84 16.44
C LYS A 128 -5.16 -17.54 16.19
N SER A 129 -5.66 -16.40 16.67
CA SER A 129 -7.05 -15.98 16.47
C SER A 129 -7.33 -15.63 15.01
N LEU A 130 -6.36 -15.01 14.35
CA LEU A 130 -6.44 -14.70 12.92
C LEU A 130 -6.50 -15.99 12.09
N GLY A 131 -5.62 -16.95 12.38
CA GLY A 131 -5.62 -18.26 11.75
C GLY A 131 -6.95 -19.01 11.93
N SER A 132 -7.48 -19.08 13.15
CA SER A 132 -8.79 -19.72 13.37
C SER A 132 -9.92 -19.01 12.61
N SER A 133 -9.90 -17.68 12.55
CA SER A 133 -10.92 -16.90 11.84
C SER A 133 -10.86 -17.12 10.32
N LEU A 134 -9.65 -17.23 9.75
CA LEU A 134 -9.46 -17.55 8.33
C LEU A 134 -10.04 -18.90 7.92
N PHE A 135 -9.96 -19.92 8.78
CA PHE A 135 -10.48 -21.26 8.46
C PHE A 135 -11.93 -21.51 8.92
N THR A 136 -12.54 -20.60 9.66
CA THR A 136 -13.91 -20.75 10.15
C THR A 136 -14.84 -19.70 9.55
N THR A 137 -14.69 -18.44 9.96
CA THR A 137 -15.53 -17.32 9.52
C THR A 137 -15.21 -16.89 8.08
N TRP A 138 -13.93 -16.86 7.72
CA TRP A 138 -13.44 -16.35 6.43
C TRP A 138 -12.93 -17.47 5.50
N ALA A 139 -13.43 -18.69 5.68
CA ALA A 139 -13.00 -19.86 4.90
C ALA A 139 -13.23 -19.66 3.40
N ILE A 140 -14.40 -19.14 3.02
CA ILE A 140 -14.74 -18.93 1.60
C ILE A 140 -13.82 -17.87 0.94
N PRO A 141 -13.62 -16.66 1.52
CA PRO A 141 -12.65 -15.70 0.97
C PRO A 141 -11.21 -16.22 0.93
N PHE A 142 -10.81 -17.04 1.91
CA PHE A 142 -9.48 -17.67 1.91
C PHE A 142 -9.31 -18.65 0.74
N GLU A 143 -10.30 -19.49 0.47
CA GLU A 143 -10.30 -20.42 -0.67
C GLU A 143 -10.26 -19.66 -2.00
N LEU A 144 -11.07 -18.60 -2.14
CA LEU A 144 -11.03 -17.74 -3.33
C LEU A 144 -9.67 -17.06 -3.52
N ALA A 145 -9.03 -16.59 -2.45
CA ALA A 145 -7.69 -16.01 -2.53
C ALA A 145 -6.66 -17.03 -3.03
N SER A 146 -6.77 -18.30 -2.62
CA SER A 146 -5.88 -19.38 -3.11
C SER A 146 -6.06 -19.64 -4.61
N LEU A 147 -7.31 -19.60 -5.11
CA LEU A 147 -7.60 -19.71 -6.54
C LEU A 147 -7.10 -18.50 -7.32
N VAL A 148 -7.24 -17.29 -6.77
CA VAL A 148 -6.70 -16.07 -7.38
C VAL A 148 -5.17 -16.16 -7.51
N LEU A 149 -4.47 -16.67 -6.49
CA LEU A 149 -3.02 -16.87 -6.55
C LEU A 149 -2.62 -17.93 -7.59
N LEU A 150 -3.38 -19.03 -7.68
CA LEU A 150 -3.16 -20.05 -8.70
C LEU A 150 -3.32 -19.47 -10.12
N VAL A 151 -4.41 -18.74 -10.35
CA VAL A 151 -4.68 -18.10 -11.65
C VAL A 151 -3.64 -17.03 -11.97
N ALA A 152 -3.23 -16.23 -10.98
CA ALA A 152 -2.18 -15.22 -11.16
C ALA A 152 -0.83 -15.86 -11.54
N LEU A 153 -0.46 -16.98 -10.93
CA LEU A 153 0.76 -17.72 -11.26
C LEU A 153 0.70 -18.27 -12.69
N ILE A 154 -0.39 -18.96 -13.06
CA ILE A 154 -0.58 -19.51 -14.41
C ILE A 154 -0.56 -18.37 -15.44
N GLY A 155 -1.27 -17.28 -15.17
CA GLY A 155 -1.32 -16.10 -16.03
C GLY A 155 0.05 -15.46 -16.23
N ALA A 156 0.81 -15.27 -15.15
CA ALA A 156 2.18 -14.75 -15.23
C ALA A 156 3.10 -15.65 -16.06
N ILE A 157 3.02 -16.98 -15.89
CA ILE A 157 3.82 -17.94 -16.66
C ILE A 157 3.47 -17.91 -18.16
N VAL A 158 2.18 -17.91 -18.50
CA VAL A 158 1.73 -17.89 -19.89
C VAL A 158 2.16 -16.59 -20.59
N ILE A 159 2.06 -15.45 -19.91
CA ILE A 159 2.48 -14.14 -20.46
C ILE A 159 4.01 -14.06 -20.59
N ALA A 160 4.76 -14.54 -19.60
CA ALA A 160 6.23 -14.49 -19.62
C ALA A 160 6.85 -15.50 -20.60
N ARG A 161 6.10 -16.52 -21.01
CA ARG A 161 6.55 -17.51 -22.00
C ARG A 161 6.61 -16.86 -23.39
N SER A 162 7.79 -16.39 -23.77
CA SER A 162 8.04 -15.92 -25.13
C SER A 162 7.91 -17.07 -26.13
N ASP A 163 7.10 -16.88 -27.16
CA ASP A 163 6.90 -17.88 -28.22
C ASP A 163 8.17 -17.98 -29.07
N LYS A 164 8.96 -19.04 -28.87
CA LYS A 164 10.05 -19.41 -29.77
C LYS A 164 9.53 -20.43 -30.77
N GLY A 165 8.84 -19.95 -31.80
CA GLY A 165 8.37 -20.78 -32.90
C GLY A 165 7.85 -19.96 -34.07
N GLY A 166 8.69 -19.72 -35.08
CA GLY A 166 8.23 -19.14 -36.34
C GLY A 166 9.28 -18.40 -37.18
N ASN A 167 10.44 -19.04 -37.42
CA ASN A 167 11.22 -18.95 -38.66
C ASN A 167 12.25 -20.09 -38.67
#